data_AF-A0A1H1UDW0-F1
#
_entry.id   AF-A0A1H1UDW0-F1
#
_cell.length_a   1.000
_cell.length_b   1.000
_cell.length_c   1.000
_cell.angle_alpha   90.00
_cell.angle_beta   90.00
_cell.angle_gamma   90.00
#
_symmetry.space_group_name_H-M   'P 1'
#
loop_
_entity.id
_entity.type
_entity.pdbx_description
1 polymer ?
#
loop_
_entity_poly.entity_id
_entity_poly.type
_entity_poly.pdbx_seq_one_letter_code
_entity_poly.pdbx_strand_id
1 'polypeptide(L)'
;MGAKLRLDGRVETLAVSSVEAGRDDIGGAELLAEIREAHRDWINAQYHFEQALGSDQIDYAVYAIEATQRRYEMLLRQAKRLGTASPEWKGGIPR
;
A
#
# COMPACT_ATOMS: atom_id res chain seq x y z
N MET A 1 10.87 -46.89 -37.36
CA MET A 1 11.48 -45.58 -37.04
C MET A 1 10.35 -44.60 -36.72
N GLY A 2 10.05 -44.38 -35.44
CA GLY A 2 8.97 -43.48 -35.00
C GLY A 2 9.56 -42.22 -34.40
N ALA A 3 9.36 -41.08 -35.05
CA ALA A 3 9.86 -39.79 -34.61
C ALA A 3 9.01 -39.28 -33.42
N LYS A 4 9.65 -39.06 -32.28
CA LYS A 4 9.04 -38.44 -31.10
C LYS A 4 8.85 -36.94 -31.38
N LEU A 5 7.61 -36.49 -31.54
CA LEU A 5 7.27 -35.08 -31.37
C LEU A 5 7.45 -34.72 -29.88
N ARG A 6 8.37 -33.81 -29.59
CA ARG A 6 8.45 -33.13 -28.30
C ARG A 6 7.56 -31.89 -28.40
N LEU A 7 6.43 -31.93 -27.69
CA LEU A 7 5.59 -30.77 -27.43
C LEU A 7 6.36 -29.87 -26.45
N ASP A 8 6.91 -28.76 -26.93
CA ASP A 8 7.53 -27.72 -26.08
C ASP A 8 6.41 -26.97 -25.35
N GLY A 9 6.07 -27.44 -24.15
CA GLY A 9 5.10 -26.85 -23.24
C GLY A 9 5.63 -25.59 -22.58
N ARG A 10 6.01 -24.58 -23.37
CA ARG A 10 6.30 -23.24 -22.84
C ARG A 10 5.00 -22.48 -22.72
N VAL A 11 4.39 -22.54 -21.54
CA VAL A 11 3.39 -21.55 -21.13
C VAL A 11 4.15 -20.23 -21.02
N GLU A 12 3.98 -19.36 -22.00
CA GLU A 12 4.43 -17.98 -21.91
C GLU A 12 3.61 -17.33 -20.79
N THR A 13 4.23 -17.22 -19.61
CA THR A 13 3.74 -16.36 -18.54
C THR A 13 3.73 -14.95 -19.09
N LEU A 14 2.57 -14.52 -19.60
CA LEU A 14 2.28 -13.12 -19.85
C LEU A 14 2.58 -12.40 -18.53
N ALA A 15 3.66 -11.61 -18.55
CA ALA A 15 3.94 -10.64 -17.52
C ALA A 15 2.68 -9.79 -17.36
N VAL A 16 1.96 -10.02 -16.27
CA VAL A 16 0.92 -9.10 -15.82
C VAL A 16 1.68 -7.80 -15.59
N SER A 17 1.55 -6.87 -16.54
CA SER A 17 2.23 -5.59 -16.50
C SER A 17 1.92 -4.97 -15.15
N SER A 18 2.95 -4.68 -14.37
CA SER A 18 2.87 -4.00 -13.10
C SER A 18 2.09 -2.69 -13.26
N VAL A 19 0.79 -2.73 -12.98
CA VAL A 19 -0.01 -1.54 -12.71
C VAL A 19 0.27 -1.14 -11.26
N GLU A 20 1.53 -0.84 -10.98
CA GLU A 20 1.95 -0.10 -9.78
C GLU A 20 3.11 0.83 -10.15
N ALA A 21 3.01 1.49 -11.31
CA ALA A 21 3.74 2.72 -11.57
C ALA A 21 3.03 3.88 -10.82
N GLY A 22 3.02 3.78 -9.49
CA GLY A 22 2.49 4.81 -8.61
C GLY A 22 3.59 5.80 -8.27
N ARG A 23 3.57 6.95 -8.96
CA ARG A 23 4.24 8.22 -8.63
C ARG A 23 5.73 8.10 -8.28
N ASP A 24 6.53 8.28 -9.34
CA ASP A 24 7.94 8.69 -9.31
C ASP A 24 8.25 9.56 -8.07
N ASP A 25 9.13 9.04 -7.22
CA ASP A 25 9.93 9.76 -6.22
C ASP A 25 9.23 10.89 -5.44
N ILE A 26 8.22 10.53 -4.64
CA ILE A 26 7.81 11.34 -3.49
C ILE A 26 9.06 11.59 -2.62
N GLY A 27 9.53 12.84 -2.57
CA GLY A 27 10.70 13.21 -1.78
C GLY A 27 10.52 12.86 -0.30
N GLY A 28 11.60 12.55 0.42
CA GLY A 28 11.53 12.03 1.80
C GLY A 28 10.66 12.88 2.75
N ALA A 29 10.66 14.21 2.59
CA ALA A 29 9.82 15.13 3.35
C ALA A 29 8.32 15.04 3.00
N GLU A 30 7.98 14.90 1.71
CA GLU A 30 6.60 14.71 1.25
C GLU A 30 6.08 13.34 1.69
N LEU A 31 6.90 12.30 1.62
CA LEU A 31 6.53 10.97 2.11
C LEU A 31 6.23 10.98 3.62
N LEU A 32 7.03 11.70 4.40
CA LEU A 32 6.75 11.89 5.83
C LEU A 32 5.42 12.60 6.08
N ALA A 33 5.07 13.59 5.25
CA ALA A 33 3.79 14.29 5.36
C ALA A 33 2.62 13.36 5.04
N GLU A 34 2.71 12.61 3.95
CA GLU A 34 1.73 11.60 3.51
C GLU A 34 1.52 10.52 4.58
N ILE A 35 2.59 10.03 5.21
CA ILE A 35 2.50 9.05 6.31
C ILE A 35 1.72 9.61 7.49
N ARG A 36 1.98 10.86 7.89
CA ARG A 36 1.26 11.51 8.98
C ARG A 36 -0.20 11.73 8.64
N GLU A 37 -0.50 12.13 7.41
CA GLU A 37 -1.87 12.30 6.93
C GLU A 37 -2.63 10.97 6.95
N ALA A 38 -2.08 9.92 6.33
CA ALA A 38 -2.70 8.61 6.30
C ALA A 38 -2.94 8.02 7.70
N HIS A 39 -2.03 8.29 8.65
CA HIS A 39 -2.23 7.90 10.05
C HIS A 39 -3.40 8.66 10.69
N ARG A 40 -3.50 9.98 10.48
CA ARG A 40 -4.62 10.79 10.99
C ARG A 40 -5.94 10.33 10.40
N ASP A 41 -5.98 10.05 9.10
CA ASP A 41 -7.17 9.53 8.43
C ASP A 41 -7.60 8.19 9.02
N TRP A 42 -6.64 7.30 9.33
CA TRP A 42 -6.93 6.01 9.94
C TRP A 42 -7.50 6.14 11.36
N ILE A 43 -6.97 7.07 12.18
CA ILE A 43 -7.54 7.37 13.50
C ILE A 43 -8.94 7.99 13.37
N ASN A 44 -9.14 8.90 12.42
CA ASN A 44 -10.45 9.50 12.19
C ASN A 44 -11.48 8.46 11.74
N ALA A 45 -11.11 7.53 10.86
CA ALA A 45 -12.00 6.45 10.42
C ALA A 45 -12.42 5.54 11.59
N GLN A 46 -11.50 5.25 12.53
CA GLN A 46 -11.82 4.53 13.76
C GLN A 46 -12.81 5.32 14.64
N TYR A 47 -12.58 6.62 14.83
CA TYR A 47 -13.52 7.47 15.55
C TYR A 47 -14.91 7.50 14.89
N HIS A 48 -14.98 7.57 13.55
CA HIS A 48 -16.25 7.50 12.82
C HIS A 48 -16.99 6.18 13.06
N PHE A 49 -16.27 5.06 13.11
CA PHE A 49 -16.85 3.75 13.44
C PHE A 49 -17.42 3.73 14.86
N GLU A 50 -16.70 4.28 15.84
CA GLU A 50 -17.18 4.36 17.23
C GLU A 50 -18.46 5.20 17.40
N GLN A 51 -18.66 6.20 16.54
CA GLN A 51 -19.84 7.06 16.54
C GLN A 51 -20.96 6.57 15.60
N ALA A 52 -20.73 5.51 14.82
CA ALA A 52 -21.71 5.03 13.85
C ALA A 52 -22.90 4.35 14.54
N LEU A 53 -24.12 4.80 14.21
CA LEU A 53 -25.35 4.28 14.81
C LEU A 53 -26.19 3.42 13.87
N GLY A 54 -25.96 3.53 12.56
CA GLY A 54 -26.73 2.81 11.53
C GLY A 54 -25.86 1.83 10.75
N SER A 55 -26.48 0.77 10.21
CA SER A 55 -25.80 -0.25 9.39
C SER A 55 -24.96 0.37 8.29
N ASP A 56 -25.52 1.30 7.54
CA ASP A 56 -24.84 1.90 6.39
C ASP A 56 -23.65 2.77 6.82
N GLN A 57 -23.74 3.39 8.00
CA GLN A 57 -22.65 4.17 8.58
C GLN A 57 -21.53 3.25 9.09
N ILE A 58 -21.90 2.10 9.68
CA ILE A 58 -20.96 1.07 10.12
C ILE A 58 -20.22 0.51 8.91
N ASP A 59 -20.94 0.13 7.85
CA ASP A 59 -20.34 -0.42 6.62
C ASP A 59 -19.38 0.58 5.97
N TYR A 60 -19.79 1.84 5.89
CA TYR A 60 -18.92 2.91 5.40
C TYR A 60 -17.67 3.08 6.27
N ALA A 61 -17.82 3.11 7.60
CA ALA A 61 -16.70 3.31 8.51
C ALA A 61 -15.71 2.12 8.48
N VAL A 62 -16.19 0.89 8.37
CA VAL A 62 -15.33 -0.30 8.19
C VAL A 62 -14.54 -0.19 6.88
N TYR A 63 -15.20 0.14 5.77
CA TYR A 63 -14.53 0.35 4.49
C TYR A 63 -13.44 1.44 4.59
N ALA A 64 -13.76 2.56 5.24
CA ALA A 64 -12.82 3.66 5.43
C ALA A 64 -11.61 3.28 6.30
N ILE A 65 -11.81 2.52 7.38
CA ILE A 65 -10.73 2.01 8.24
C ILE A 65 -9.78 1.15 7.41
N GLU A 66 -10.30 0.18 6.64
CA GLU A 66 -9.45 -0.68 5.83
C GLU A 66 -8.66 0.10 4.76
N ALA A 67 -9.31 1.04 4.08
CA ALA A 67 -8.67 1.81 3.02
C ALA A 67 -7.52 2.69 3.56
N THR A 68 -7.77 3.39 4.67
CA THR A 68 -6.80 4.29 5.32
C THR A 68 -5.65 3.51 5.96
N GLN A 69 -5.92 2.37 6.60
CA GLN A 69 -4.89 1.47 7.12
C GLN A 69 -3.98 0.96 5.99
N ARG A 70 -4.55 0.47 4.89
CA ARG A 70 -3.78 -0.03 3.74
C ARG A 70 -2.90 1.07 3.13
N ARG A 71 -3.41 2.31 3.00
CA ARG A 71 -2.62 3.48 2.56
C ARG A 71 -1.45 3.74 3.52
N TYR A 72 -1.71 3.79 4.82
CA TYR A 72 -0.68 4.03 5.83
C TYR A 72 0.43 2.97 5.80
N GLU A 73 0.07 1.69 5.77
CA GLU A 73 1.04 0.58 5.71
C GLU A 73 1.88 0.59 4.42
N MET A 74 1.26 0.91 3.28
CA MET A 74 1.96 1.06 1.99
C MET A 74 3.04 2.14 2.07
N LEU A 75 2.69 3.31 2.60
CA LEU A 75 3.61 4.44 2.75
C LEU A 75 4.75 4.10 3.73
N LEU A 76 4.46 3.39 4.83
CA LEU A 76 5.49 2.89 5.74
C LEU A 76 6.47 1.93 5.05
N ARG A 77 5.97 1.02 4.18
CA ARG A 77 6.83 0.14 3.38
C ARG A 77 7.71 0.94 2.42
N GLN A 78 7.16 1.97 1.77
CA GLN A 78 7.93 2.87 0.90
C GLN A 78 9.02 3.60 1.67
N ALA A 79 8.69 4.15 2.83
CA ALA A 79 9.63 4.81 3.73
C ALA A 79 10.75 3.89 4.19
N LYS A 80 10.44 2.63 4.53
CA LYS A 80 11.46 1.63 4.89
C LYS A 80 12.40 1.34 3.73
N ARG A 81 11.89 1.21 2.50
CA ARG A 81 12.73 1.03 1.29
C ARG A 81 13.61 2.24 1.03
N LEU A 82 13.07 3.45 1.18
CA LEU A 82 13.86 4.67 1.08
C LEU A 82 14.89 4.78 2.19
N GLY A 83 14.59 4.42 3.44
CA GLY A 83 15.55 4.44 4.55
C GLY A 83 16.64 3.37 4.48
N THR A 84 16.39 2.25 3.80
CA THR A 84 17.46 1.31 3.39
C THR A 84 18.32 1.87 2.25
N ALA A 85 17.80 2.82 1.47
CA ALA A 85 18.49 3.46 0.35
C ALA A 85 19.05 4.86 0.68
N SER A 86 18.58 5.52 1.74
CA SER A 86 18.82 6.91 2.10
C SER A 86 19.10 7.05 3.61
N PRO A 87 20.21 7.70 4.00
CA PRO A 87 20.63 7.81 5.40
C PRO A 87 19.73 8.70 6.28
N GLU A 88 18.79 9.47 5.69
CA GLU A 88 17.98 10.47 6.39
C GLU A 88 16.83 9.90 7.26
N TRP A 89 16.44 8.63 7.05
CA TRP A 89 15.26 8.01 7.68
C TRP A 89 15.55 7.24 8.99
N LYS A 90 16.76 7.27 9.54
CA LYS A 90 17.17 6.38 10.66
C LYS A 90 16.43 6.55 12.01
N GLY A 91 15.36 7.37 12.10
CA GLY A 91 14.79 7.85 13.37
C GLY A 91 13.42 7.32 13.81
N GLY A 92 12.78 6.40 13.07
CA GLY A 92 11.43 5.93 13.43
C GLY A 92 10.32 6.94 13.09
N ILE A 93 9.07 6.50 13.21
CA ILE A 93 7.87 7.26 12.80
C ILE A 93 7.80 8.56 13.63
N PRO A 94 7.81 9.76 13.01
CA PRO A 94 7.61 10.99 13.75
C PRO A 94 6.23 10.96 14.41
N ARG A 95 6.21 11.11 15.73
CA ARG A 95 4.98 11.17 16.54
C ARG A 95 4.18 12.44 16.25
#